data_AF-A0A2V0MX37-F1
#
_entry.id   AF-A0A2V0MX37-F1
#
_cell.length_a   1.000
_cell.length_b   1.000
_cell.length_c   1.000
_cell.angle_alpha   90.00
_cell.angle_beta   90.00
_cell.angle_gamma   90.00
#
_symmetry.space_group_name_H-M   'P 1'
#
loop_
_entity.id
_entity.type
_entity.pdbx_description
1 polymer ?
#
loop_
_entity_poly.entity_id
_entity_poly.type
_entity_poly.pdbx_seq_one_letter_code
_entity_poly.pdbx_strand_id
1 'polypeptide(L)'
;MTLIEAWINSLDDEEYDNLIAALEQLEEHGPITRRPFVDTLEGSRHPNMKELRPRPTKAGAHMRVLFAFDIRSQAIMLIAGDKAGNWSKWYAKHIPIADDLFTAHQERLRREKTEKTKTANPKPRREKKTMTTLDDMRRRRPGNRARIDAIKAEMDREVARYRLRELREAAGFTQTTLAAAIGVGQNRVSQMEHGELGASRVDTLRKYVEATGGELEVSVKRPDGSRVVLSL
;
A
#
# COMPACT_ATOMS: atom_id res chain seq x y z
N MET A 1 8.46 -14.66 -18.85
CA MET A 1 7.72 -13.38 -18.69
C MET A 1 8.27 -12.66 -17.49
N THR A 2 8.89 -11.51 -17.69
CA THR A 2 9.29 -10.63 -16.58
C THR A 2 8.09 -9.73 -16.30
N LEU A 3 7.46 -9.96 -15.15
CA LEU A 3 6.06 -9.59 -14.88
C LEU A 3 5.76 -8.10 -15.13
N ILE A 4 6.67 -7.19 -14.75
CA ILE A 4 6.53 -5.75 -15.00
C ILE A 4 7.85 -5.05 -15.36
N GLU A 5 8.93 -5.81 -15.58
CA GLU A 5 10.29 -5.24 -15.68
C GLU A 5 10.46 -4.31 -16.88
N ALA A 6 9.93 -4.69 -18.04
CA ALA A 6 10.00 -3.86 -19.23
C ALA A 6 9.30 -2.51 -19.02
N TRP A 7 8.18 -2.51 -18.30
CA TRP A 7 7.45 -1.29 -17.96
C TRP A 7 8.21 -0.42 -16.95
N ILE A 8 8.78 -1.03 -15.90
CA ILE A 8 9.64 -0.30 -14.94
C ILE A 8 10.80 0.40 -15.65
N ASN A 9 11.43 -0.28 -16.60
CA ASN A 9 12.58 0.27 -17.33
C ASN A 9 12.20 1.43 -18.26
N SER A 10 10.92 1.57 -18.62
CA SER A 10 10.43 2.70 -19.42
C SER A 10 10.08 3.94 -18.61
N LEU A 11 10.04 3.85 -17.29
CA LEU A 11 9.68 4.98 -16.42
C LEU A 11 10.76 6.06 -16.43
N ASP A 12 10.33 7.32 -16.42
CA ASP A 12 11.23 8.44 -16.16
C ASP A 12 11.76 8.42 -14.70
N ASP A 13 12.65 9.35 -14.35
CA ASP A 13 13.26 9.37 -13.01
C ASP A 13 12.26 9.70 -11.89
N GLU A 14 11.27 10.57 -12.14
CA GLU A 14 10.27 10.93 -11.14
C GLU A 14 9.27 9.79 -10.93
N GLU A 15 8.80 9.18 -12.01
CA GLU A 15 7.94 8.00 -11.99
C GLU A 15 8.64 6.82 -11.30
N TYR A 16 9.90 6.56 -11.65
CA TYR A 16 10.68 5.49 -11.03
C TYR A 16 10.87 5.74 -9.52
N ASP A 17 11.25 6.95 -9.10
CA ASP A 17 11.43 7.27 -7.69
C ASP A 17 10.11 7.14 -6.90
N ASN A 18 8.97 7.52 -7.49
CA ASN A 18 7.65 7.33 -6.88
C ASN A 18 7.27 5.86 -6.74
N LEU A 19 7.55 5.04 -7.76
CA LEU A 19 7.32 3.60 -7.69
C LEU A 19 8.21 2.96 -6.61
N ILE A 20 9.50 3.31 -6.56
CA ILE A 20 10.42 2.79 -5.55
C ILE A 20 9.95 3.17 -4.16
N ALA A 21 9.62 4.44 -3.89
CA ALA A 21 9.09 4.86 -2.59
C ALA A 21 7.88 4.02 -2.16
N ALA A 22 6.95 3.75 -3.08
CA ALA A 22 5.78 2.92 -2.80
C ALA A 22 6.13 1.44 -2.53
N LEU A 23 7.11 0.88 -3.24
CA LEU A 23 7.60 -0.49 -3.02
C LEU A 23 8.36 -0.62 -1.69
N GLU A 24 9.17 0.37 -1.31
CA GLU A 24 9.86 0.40 -0.01
C GLU A 24 8.85 0.50 1.14
N GLN A 25 7.80 1.30 0.97
CA GLN A 25 6.73 1.41 1.95
C GLN A 25 5.99 0.08 2.13
N LEU A 26 5.78 -0.67 1.04
CA LEU A 26 5.20 -2.01 1.06
C LEU A 26 6.14 -3.03 1.75
N GLU A 27 7.44 -2.95 1.49
CA GLU A 27 8.45 -3.80 2.14
C GLU A 27 8.52 -3.55 3.66
N GLU A 28 8.51 -2.28 4.07
CA GLU A 28 8.62 -1.87 5.48
C GLU A 28 7.40 -2.28 6.33
N HIS A 29 6.19 -2.22 5.76
CA HIS A 29 4.95 -2.50 6.48
C HIS A 29 4.36 -3.89 6.19
N GLY A 30 4.88 -4.60 5.18
CA GLY A 30 4.45 -5.94 4.81
C GLY A 30 2.97 -6.03 4.41
N PRO A 31 2.29 -7.16 4.67
CA PRO A 31 0.87 -7.35 4.34
C PRO A 31 -0.09 -6.36 5.02
N ILE A 32 0.41 -5.65 6.05
CA ILE A 32 -0.34 -4.64 6.79
C ILE A 32 -0.26 -3.28 6.07
N THR A 33 0.44 -3.10 4.95
CA THR A 33 0.36 -1.84 4.19
C THR A 33 -1.09 -1.56 3.80
N ARG A 34 -1.60 -0.44 4.29
CA ARG A 34 -3.02 -0.07 4.18
C ARG A 34 -3.22 1.13 3.27
N ARG A 35 -4.45 1.62 3.25
CA ARG A 35 -4.86 2.81 2.53
C ARG A 35 -4.01 4.01 2.94
N PRO A 36 -3.74 4.94 2.01
CA PRO A 36 -4.32 5.04 0.67
C PRO A 36 -3.53 4.34 -0.45
N PHE A 37 -2.30 3.89 -0.18
CA PHE A 37 -1.38 3.42 -1.23
C PHE A 37 -1.59 1.98 -1.65
N VAL A 38 -2.22 1.17 -0.79
CA VAL A 38 -2.62 -0.19 -1.14
C VAL A 38 -4.13 -0.32 -0.94
N ASP A 39 -4.79 -0.95 -1.91
CA ASP A 39 -6.20 -1.30 -1.83
C ASP A 39 -6.44 -2.74 -2.27
N THR A 40 -7.57 -3.31 -1.87
CA THR A 40 -8.00 -4.61 -2.37
C THR A 40 -8.54 -4.46 -3.79
N LEU A 41 -8.16 -5.36 -4.69
CA LEU A 41 -8.61 -5.31 -6.07
C LEU A 41 -9.94 -6.06 -6.22
N GLU A 42 -11.02 -5.33 -6.45
CA GLU A 42 -12.32 -5.93 -6.76
C GLU A 42 -12.34 -6.57 -8.15
N GLY A 43 -13.11 -7.65 -8.30
CA GLY A 43 -13.30 -8.36 -9.58
C GLY A 43 -12.23 -9.39 -9.93
N SER A 44 -11.18 -9.55 -9.12
CA SER A 44 -10.22 -10.65 -9.26
C SER A 44 -10.80 -11.97 -8.75
N ARG A 45 -10.40 -13.10 -9.37
CA ARG A 45 -10.71 -14.45 -8.86
C ARG A 45 -9.94 -14.78 -7.56
N HIS A 46 -8.89 -14.01 -7.24
CA HIS A 46 -8.06 -14.21 -6.06
C HIS A 46 -8.41 -13.16 -5.00
N PRO A 47 -8.93 -13.55 -3.81
CA PRO A 47 -9.38 -12.60 -2.79
C PRO A 47 -8.24 -11.78 -2.17
N ASN A 48 -6.99 -12.22 -2.34
CA ASN A 48 -5.79 -11.53 -1.88
C ASN A 48 -5.09 -10.71 -2.97
N MET A 49 -5.73 -10.53 -4.15
CA MET A 49 -5.24 -9.61 -5.18
C MET A 49 -5.38 -8.17 -4.70
N LYS A 50 -4.31 -7.40 -4.88
CA LYS A 50 -4.19 -6.02 -4.39
C LYS A 50 -3.70 -5.12 -5.50
N GLU A 51 -3.85 -3.83 -5.25
CA GLU A 51 -3.34 -2.78 -6.10
C GLU A 51 -2.46 -1.83 -5.29
N LEU A 52 -1.24 -1.61 -5.77
CA LEU A 52 -0.37 -0.53 -5.31
C LEU A 52 -0.67 0.72 -6.14
N ARG A 53 -0.81 1.84 -5.44
CA ARG A 53 -1.12 3.16 -5.97
C ARG A 53 -0.01 4.12 -5.57
N PRO A 54 1.14 4.12 -6.29
CA PRO A 54 2.12 5.18 -6.14
C PRO A 54 1.45 6.55 -6.29
N ARG A 55 2.03 7.56 -5.63
CA ARG A 55 1.49 8.91 -5.76
C ARG A 55 1.58 9.39 -7.20
N PRO A 56 0.63 10.23 -7.64
CA PRO A 56 0.73 10.85 -8.95
C PRO A 56 1.98 11.72 -9.06
N THR A 57 2.61 11.71 -10.22
CA THR A 57 3.72 12.64 -10.51
C THR A 57 3.17 14.05 -10.76
N LYS A 58 4.05 15.07 -10.73
CA LYS A 58 3.66 16.44 -11.12
C LYS A 58 3.17 16.52 -12.57
N ALA A 59 3.65 15.63 -13.42
CA ALA A 59 3.22 15.48 -14.81
C ALA A 59 1.85 14.79 -14.95
N GLY A 60 1.24 14.33 -13.85
CA GLY A 60 -0.08 13.69 -13.84
C GLY A 60 -0.08 12.19 -14.14
N ALA A 61 1.07 11.52 -14.09
CA ALA A 61 1.13 10.07 -14.25
C ALA A 61 0.44 9.39 -13.07
N HIS A 62 -0.46 8.45 -13.34
CA HIS A 62 -1.22 7.74 -12.32
C HIS A 62 -0.88 6.25 -12.40
N MET A 63 0.28 5.88 -11.87
CA MET A 63 0.72 4.49 -11.91
C MET A 63 -0.18 3.59 -11.04
N ARG A 64 -0.44 2.37 -11.53
CA ARG A 64 -1.07 1.28 -10.79
C ARG A 64 -0.30 -0.01 -11.01
N VAL A 65 -0.10 -0.76 -9.92
CA VAL A 65 0.53 -2.08 -9.97
C VAL A 65 -0.38 -3.10 -9.32
N LEU A 66 -0.83 -4.09 -10.08
CA LEU A 66 -1.55 -5.25 -9.55
C LEU A 66 -0.52 -6.23 -8.98
N PHE A 67 -0.75 -6.64 -7.74
CA PHE A 67 0.16 -7.53 -7.03
C PHE A 67 -0.61 -8.42 -6.05
N ALA A 68 0.03 -9.50 -5.60
CA ALA A 68 -0.51 -10.36 -4.55
C ALA A 68 0.62 -10.97 -3.72
N PHE A 69 0.30 -11.36 -2.48
CA PHE A 69 1.24 -12.11 -1.64
C PHE A 69 1.16 -13.60 -1.97
N ASP A 70 2.30 -14.23 -2.28
CA ASP A 70 2.36 -15.65 -2.58
C ASP A 70 2.26 -16.53 -1.32
N ILE A 71 2.23 -17.87 -1.47
CA ILE A 71 2.18 -18.81 -0.33
C ILE A 71 3.42 -18.77 0.60
N ARG A 72 4.44 -17.99 0.26
CA ARG A 72 5.63 -17.73 1.09
C ARG A 72 5.59 -16.31 1.68
N SER A 73 4.44 -15.64 1.61
CA SER A 73 4.25 -14.26 2.05
C SER A 73 5.14 -13.25 1.32
N GLN A 74 5.56 -13.54 0.08
CA GLN A 74 6.30 -12.59 -0.75
C GLN A 74 5.34 -11.82 -1.66
N ALA A 75 5.44 -10.49 -1.68
CA ALA A 75 4.70 -9.67 -2.63
C ALA A 75 5.23 -9.91 -4.06
N ILE A 76 4.35 -10.29 -4.97
CA ILE A 76 4.67 -10.53 -6.37
C ILE A 76 3.95 -9.51 -7.22
N MET A 77 4.71 -8.66 -7.91
CA MET A 77 4.17 -7.67 -8.84
C MET A 77 3.83 -8.36 -10.16
N LEU A 78 2.59 -8.22 -10.63
CA LEU A 78 2.06 -9.03 -11.73
C LEU A 78 1.89 -8.22 -13.00
N ILE A 79 1.23 -7.07 -12.90
CA ILE A 79 0.93 -6.17 -14.01
C ILE A 79 1.05 -4.74 -13.51
N ALA A 80 1.60 -3.85 -14.33
CA ALA A 80 1.65 -2.43 -14.06
C ALA A 80 1.20 -1.62 -15.28
N GLY A 81 0.74 -0.41 -15.03
CA GLY A 81 0.36 0.52 -16.09
C GLY A 81 0.24 1.94 -15.58
N ASP A 82 0.40 2.87 -16.51
CA ASP A 82 0.02 4.26 -16.33
C ASP A 82 -1.16 4.54 -17.26
N LYS A 83 -2.24 5.11 -16.71
CA LYS A 83 -3.37 5.50 -17.56
C LYS A 83 -4.30 6.51 -16.89
N ALA A 84 -3.94 7.78 -16.98
CA ALA A 84 -4.93 8.84 -16.85
C ALA A 84 -6.10 8.59 -17.84
N GLY A 85 -7.33 8.43 -17.32
CA GLY A 85 -8.57 8.56 -18.10
C GLY A 85 -9.31 7.30 -18.57
N ASN A 86 -8.82 6.05 -18.39
CA ASN A 86 -9.65 4.86 -18.71
C ASN A 86 -9.30 3.60 -17.90
N TRP A 87 -9.45 3.71 -16.59
CA TRP A 87 -9.19 2.62 -15.65
C TRP A 87 -10.12 1.42 -15.85
N SER A 88 -11.40 1.61 -16.14
CA SER A 88 -12.35 0.50 -16.28
C SER A 88 -11.96 -0.46 -17.40
N LYS A 89 -11.61 0.04 -18.59
CA LYS A 89 -11.13 -0.82 -19.69
C LYS A 89 -9.77 -1.44 -19.37
N TRP A 90 -8.91 -0.73 -18.65
CA TRP A 90 -7.62 -1.27 -18.23
C TRP A 90 -7.80 -2.44 -17.27
N TYR A 91 -8.60 -2.30 -16.21
CA TYR A 91 -8.88 -3.38 -15.27
C TYR A 91 -9.56 -4.58 -15.95
N ALA A 92 -10.60 -4.35 -16.75
CA ALA A 92 -11.29 -5.43 -17.47
C ALA A 92 -10.33 -6.28 -18.33
N LYS A 93 -9.29 -5.65 -18.89
CA LYS A 93 -8.26 -6.34 -19.67
C LYS A 93 -7.20 -7.02 -18.79
N HIS A 94 -6.74 -6.35 -17.73
CA HIS A 94 -5.53 -6.77 -17.02
C HIS A 94 -5.78 -7.63 -15.78
N ILE A 95 -6.98 -7.57 -15.17
CA ILE A 95 -7.33 -8.44 -14.04
C ILE A 95 -7.25 -9.92 -14.43
N PRO A 96 -7.86 -10.39 -15.53
CA PRO A 96 -7.76 -11.80 -15.90
C PRO A 96 -6.32 -12.27 -16.14
N ILE A 97 -5.48 -11.40 -16.73
CA ILE A 97 -4.07 -11.68 -16.98
C ILE A 97 -3.29 -11.78 -15.66
N ALA A 98 -3.48 -10.83 -14.75
CA ALA A 98 -2.85 -10.85 -13.43
C ALA A 98 -3.25 -12.11 -12.65
N ASP A 99 -4.52 -12.51 -12.74
CA ASP A 99 -5.01 -13.71 -12.10
C ASP A 99 -4.36 -15.00 -12.64
N ASP A 100 -4.17 -15.11 -13.96
CA ASP A 100 -3.51 -16.26 -14.58
C ASP A 100 -2.03 -16.32 -14.19
N LEU A 101 -1.34 -15.18 -14.24
CA LEU A 101 0.05 -15.05 -13.81
C LEU A 101 0.22 -15.48 -12.34
N PHE A 102 -0.69 -15.04 -11.47
CA PHE A 102 -0.64 -15.39 -10.05
C PHE A 102 -0.95 -16.87 -9.81
N THR A 103 -1.95 -17.43 -10.50
CA THR A 103 -2.29 -18.86 -10.42
C THR A 103 -1.07 -19.72 -10.80
N ALA A 104 -0.46 -19.42 -11.95
CA ALA A 104 0.72 -20.14 -12.42
C ALA A 104 1.90 -20.03 -11.44
N HIS A 105 2.12 -18.86 -10.84
CA HIS A 105 3.16 -18.67 -9.82
C HIS A 105 2.91 -19.53 -8.58
N GLN A 106 1.68 -19.55 -8.08
CA GLN A 106 1.31 -20.33 -6.90
C GLN A 106 1.44 -21.83 -7.13
N GLU A 107 0.99 -22.32 -8.29
CA GLU A 107 1.14 -23.73 -8.66
C GLU A 107 2.61 -24.16 -8.74
N ARG A 108 3.46 -23.34 -9.35
CA ARG A 108 4.90 -23.57 -9.40
C ARG A 108 5.49 -23.73 -8.00
N LEU A 109 5.17 -22.82 -7.07
CA LEU A 109 5.67 -22.90 -5.69
C LEU A 109 5.17 -24.14 -4.93
N ARG A 110 3.92 -24.55 -5.15
CA ARG A 110 3.37 -25.78 -4.55
C ARG A 110 4.09 -27.03 -5.07
N ARG A 111 4.38 -27.09 -6.37
CA ARG A 111 5.17 -28.19 -6.98
C ARG A 111 6.58 -28.24 -6.40
N GLU A 112 7.27 -27.10 -6.35
CA GLU A 112 8.61 -26.99 -5.76
C GLU A 112 8.64 -27.42 -4.28
N LYS A 113 7.62 -27.03 -3.49
CA LYS A 113 7.50 -27.47 -2.09
C LYS A 113 7.33 -28.99 -1.99
N THR A 114 6.49 -29.58 -2.83
CA THR A 114 6.23 -31.03 -2.84
C THR A 114 7.46 -31.85 -3.27
N GLU A 115 8.22 -31.37 -4.26
CA GLU A 115 9.46 -32.02 -4.72
C GLU A 115 10.57 -31.98 -3.68
N LYS A 116 10.71 -30.84 -2.97
CA LYS A 116 11.67 -30.69 -1.86
C LYS A 116 11.36 -31.60 -0.68
N THR A 117 10.08 -31.80 -0.34
CA THR A 117 9.67 -32.72 0.74
C THR A 117 9.95 -34.20 0.40
N LYS A 118 9.94 -34.57 -0.88
CA LYS A 118 10.20 -35.96 -1.33
C LYS A 118 11.70 -36.30 -1.45
N THR A 119 12.59 -35.31 -1.49
CA THR A 119 14.03 -35.52 -1.66
C THR A 119 14.75 -35.20 -0.35
N ALA A 120 15.16 -36.21 0.42
CA ALA A 120 15.76 -36.04 1.76
C ALA A 120 17.13 -35.33 1.78
N ASN A 121 17.71 -34.98 0.63
CA ASN A 121 18.91 -34.14 0.56
C ASN A 121 19.06 -33.49 -0.84
N PRO A 122 18.38 -32.36 -1.14
CA PRO A 122 18.47 -31.75 -2.45
C PRO A 122 19.79 -30.97 -2.60
N LYS A 123 20.60 -31.32 -3.60
CA LYS A 123 21.72 -30.45 -4.04
C LYS A 123 21.17 -29.04 -4.35
N PRO A 124 21.85 -27.95 -3.97
CA PRO A 124 21.39 -26.61 -4.27
C PRO A 124 21.32 -26.43 -5.79
N ARG A 125 20.11 -26.53 -6.35
CA ARG A 125 19.86 -26.12 -7.73
C ARG A 125 20.05 -24.61 -7.76
N ARG A 126 21.06 -24.13 -8.51
CA ARG A 126 21.19 -22.72 -8.87
C ARG A 126 19.81 -22.26 -9.36
N GLU A 127 19.13 -21.41 -8.59
CA GLU A 127 17.92 -20.75 -9.04
C GLU A 127 18.25 -20.09 -10.37
N LYS A 128 17.67 -20.56 -11.47
CA LYS A 128 17.70 -19.78 -12.71
C LYS A 128 16.98 -18.50 -12.35
N LYS A 129 17.72 -17.40 -12.25
CA LYS A 129 17.26 -16.08 -11.80
C LYS A 129 16.25 -15.53 -12.82
N THR A 130 15.02 -16.01 -12.77
CA THR A 130 13.94 -15.66 -13.71
C THR A 130 13.07 -14.52 -13.22
N MET A 131 13.19 -14.13 -11.95
CA MET A 131 12.45 -13.02 -11.36
C MET A 131 13.40 -11.96 -10.84
N THR A 132 13.14 -10.71 -11.22
CA THR A 132 13.85 -9.53 -10.72
C THR A 132 13.27 -9.13 -9.37
N THR A 133 14.12 -9.05 -8.34
CA THR A 133 13.72 -8.61 -7.00
C THR A 133 13.83 -7.09 -6.85
N LEU A 134 13.23 -6.52 -5.79
CA LEU A 134 13.41 -5.11 -5.46
C LEU A 134 14.90 -4.76 -5.26
N ASP A 135 15.68 -5.64 -4.63
CA ASP A 135 17.12 -5.45 -4.47
C ASP A 135 17.89 -5.49 -5.81
N ASP A 136 17.45 -6.32 -6.76
CA ASP A 136 18.00 -6.28 -8.12
C ASP A 136 17.70 -4.95 -8.81
N MET A 137 16.48 -4.41 -8.61
CA MET A 137 16.10 -3.09 -9.14
C MET A 137 16.97 -2.00 -8.53
N ARG A 138 17.09 -1.95 -7.19
CA ARG A 138 17.96 -1.00 -6.47
C ARG A 138 19.40 -1.03 -6.96
N ARG A 139 19.95 -2.22 -7.23
CA ARG A 139 21.32 -2.36 -7.76
C ARG A 139 21.47 -1.83 -9.19
N ARG A 140 20.46 -2.01 -10.05
CA ARG A 140 20.51 -1.60 -11.45
C ARG A 140 20.20 -0.11 -11.64
N ARG A 141 19.21 0.40 -10.90
CA ARG A 141 18.77 1.80 -10.91
C ARG A 141 18.39 2.19 -9.47
N PRO A 142 19.30 2.81 -8.71
CA PRO A 142 19.04 3.13 -7.30
C PRO A 142 18.03 4.26 -7.10
N GLY A 143 17.81 5.11 -8.12
CA GLY A 143 16.95 6.30 -8.01
C GLY A 143 17.60 7.43 -7.20
N ASN A 144 16.88 8.53 -7.02
CA ASN A 144 17.34 9.65 -6.19
C ASN A 144 16.89 9.46 -4.74
N ARG A 145 17.84 9.08 -3.86
CA ARG A 145 17.52 8.78 -2.46
C ARG A 145 16.84 9.94 -1.72
N ALA A 146 17.31 11.17 -1.91
CA ALA A 146 16.71 12.33 -1.25
C ALA A 146 15.25 12.56 -1.70
N ARG A 147 14.95 12.33 -2.99
CA ARG A 147 13.58 12.41 -3.50
C ARG A 147 12.71 11.26 -2.98
N ILE A 148 13.22 10.04 -3.01
CA ILE A 148 12.54 8.85 -2.49
C ILE A 148 12.19 9.03 -1.01
N ASP A 149 13.15 9.47 -0.19
CA ASP A 149 12.94 9.73 1.24
C ASP A 149 11.91 10.83 1.48
N ALA A 150 11.92 11.91 0.68
CA ALA A 150 10.92 12.96 0.75
C ALA A 150 9.52 12.45 0.39
N ILE A 151 9.40 11.63 -0.67
CA ILE A 151 8.14 11.00 -1.08
C ILE A 151 7.64 10.08 0.03
N LYS A 152 8.50 9.22 0.61
CA LYS A 152 8.14 8.35 1.73
C LYS A 152 7.66 9.14 2.95
N ALA A 153 8.38 10.19 3.35
CA ALA A 153 7.99 11.03 4.47
C ALA A 153 6.62 11.71 4.25
N GLU A 154 6.30 12.04 3.01
CA GLU A 154 4.99 12.56 2.65
C GLU A 154 3.90 11.48 2.64
N MET A 155 4.24 10.29 2.14
CA MET A 155 3.38 9.11 2.22
C MET A 155 3.03 8.75 3.66
N ASP A 156 3.99 8.79 4.58
CA ASP A 156 3.76 8.56 6.02
C ASP A 156 2.77 9.57 6.60
N ARG A 157 2.90 10.85 6.22
CA ARG A 157 1.96 11.89 6.64
C ARG A 157 0.57 11.65 6.08
N GLU A 158 0.45 11.17 4.84
CA GLU A 158 -0.83 10.79 4.24
C GLU A 158 -1.44 9.61 4.99
N VAL A 159 -0.70 8.51 5.20
CA VAL A 159 -1.17 7.35 5.96
C VAL A 159 -1.66 7.75 7.34
N ALA A 160 -0.95 8.64 8.03
CA ALA A 160 -1.38 9.17 9.33
C ALA A 160 -2.76 9.86 9.26
N ARG A 161 -3.09 10.55 8.17
CA ARG A 161 -4.41 11.17 7.95
C ARG A 161 -5.52 10.13 7.76
N TYR A 162 -5.21 9.03 7.08
CA TYR A 162 -6.18 7.95 6.84
C TYR A 162 -6.48 7.09 8.09
N ARG A 163 -5.72 7.20 9.19
CA ARG A 163 -5.91 6.35 10.39
C ARG A 163 -7.27 6.48 11.04
N LEU A 164 -7.83 7.69 11.11
CA LEU A 164 -9.17 7.89 11.66
C LEU A 164 -10.22 7.11 10.85
N ARG A 165 -10.13 7.20 9.52
CA ARG A 165 -11.01 6.45 8.62
C ARG A 165 -10.92 4.94 8.84
N GLU A 166 -9.72 4.41 9.05
CA GLU A 166 -9.54 2.98 9.34
C GLU A 166 -10.21 2.57 10.65
N LEU A 167 -10.04 3.38 11.71
CA LEU A 167 -10.69 3.14 13.00
C LEU A 167 -12.21 3.13 12.86
N ARG A 168 -12.76 4.09 12.11
CA ARG A 168 -14.19 4.15 11.83
C ARG A 168 -14.70 2.93 11.05
N GLU A 169 -14.01 2.55 9.98
CA GLU A 169 -14.39 1.40 9.15
C GLU A 169 -14.30 0.10 9.96
N ALA A 170 -13.27 -0.07 10.80
CA ALA A 170 -13.12 -1.23 11.68
C ALA A 170 -14.20 -1.32 12.76
N ALA A 171 -14.68 -0.17 13.26
CA ALA A 171 -15.80 -0.08 14.19
C ALA A 171 -17.17 -0.22 13.50
N GLY A 172 -17.22 -0.46 12.18
CA GLY A 172 -18.46 -0.70 11.43
C GLY A 172 -19.28 0.57 11.14
N PHE A 173 -18.71 1.76 11.36
CA PHE A 173 -19.42 3.01 11.12
C PHE A 173 -19.25 3.52 9.69
N THR A 174 -20.32 4.06 9.12
CA THR A 174 -20.23 5.03 8.02
C THR A 174 -19.87 6.41 8.56
N GLN A 175 -19.40 7.33 7.71
CA GLN A 175 -19.15 8.72 8.15
C GLN A 175 -20.41 9.37 8.72
N THR A 176 -21.57 9.11 8.11
CA THR A 176 -22.87 9.64 8.55
C THR A 176 -23.29 9.10 9.91
N THR A 177 -23.17 7.79 10.12
CA THR A 177 -23.55 7.16 11.40
C THR A 177 -22.60 7.55 12.53
N LEU A 178 -21.29 7.70 12.25
CA LEU A 178 -20.35 8.21 13.24
C LEU A 178 -20.65 9.68 13.57
N ALA A 179 -20.90 10.51 12.55
CA ALA A 179 -21.23 11.92 12.73
C ALA A 179 -22.46 12.10 13.64
N ALA A 180 -23.51 11.30 13.41
CA ALA A 180 -24.69 11.25 14.26
C ALA A 180 -24.35 10.81 15.70
N ALA A 181 -23.53 9.77 15.85
CA ALA A 181 -23.12 9.27 17.18
C ALA A 181 -22.34 10.30 18.01
N ILE A 182 -21.50 11.12 17.37
CA ILE A 182 -20.66 12.12 18.05
C ILE A 182 -21.24 13.55 18.02
N GLY A 183 -22.45 13.72 17.47
CA GLY A 183 -23.18 14.99 17.45
C GLY A 183 -22.58 16.06 16.53
N VAL A 184 -22.02 15.67 15.38
CA VAL A 184 -21.47 16.60 14.37
C VAL A 184 -22.07 16.33 12.99
N GLY A 185 -21.87 17.25 12.03
CA GLY A 185 -22.24 17.02 10.64
C GLY A 185 -21.26 16.08 9.92
N GLN A 186 -21.71 15.32 8.91
CA GLN A 186 -20.86 14.40 8.14
C GLN A 186 -19.64 15.11 7.50
N ASN A 187 -19.80 16.35 7.04
CA ASN A 187 -18.69 17.17 6.52
C ASN A 187 -17.54 17.30 7.52
N ARG A 188 -17.84 17.35 8.82
CA ARG A 188 -16.83 17.45 9.88
C ARG A 188 -15.99 16.19 10.00
N VAL A 189 -16.66 15.03 9.99
CA VAL A 189 -16.00 13.71 9.98
C VAL A 189 -15.13 13.57 8.72
N SER A 190 -15.63 14.01 7.56
CA SER A 190 -14.87 14.03 6.32
C SER A 190 -13.60 14.89 6.44
N GLN A 191 -13.70 16.14 6.90
CA GLN A 191 -12.53 17.02 7.10
C GLN A 191 -11.48 16.41 8.01
N MET A 192 -11.91 15.79 9.12
CA MET A 192 -11.01 15.10 10.05
C MET A 192 -10.27 13.95 9.36
N GLU A 193 -10.97 13.12 8.59
CA GLU A 193 -10.39 12.00 7.84
C GLU A 193 -9.48 12.43 6.67
N HIS A 194 -9.61 13.65 6.17
CA HIS A 194 -8.71 14.24 5.19
C HIS A 194 -7.53 15.01 5.83
N GLY A 195 -7.43 14.98 7.17
CA GLY A 195 -6.31 15.59 7.89
C GLY A 195 -6.44 17.09 8.12
N GLU A 196 -7.64 17.68 7.94
CA GLU A 196 -7.94 19.06 8.32
C GLU A 196 -8.20 19.16 9.85
N LEU A 197 -7.23 18.65 10.62
CA LEU A 197 -7.31 18.58 12.08
C LEU A 197 -7.12 19.95 12.74
N GLY A 198 -6.49 20.91 12.05
CA GLY A 198 -6.28 22.27 12.59
C GLY A 198 -7.59 23.03 12.84
N ALA A 199 -8.66 22.69 12.11
CA ALA A 199 -9.99 23.23 12.36
C ALA A 199 -10.76 22.43 13.43
N SER A 200 -10.24 21.27 13.84
CA SER A 200 -10.92 20.30 14.72
C SER A 200 -10.67 20.58 16.19
N ARG A 201 -11.75 20.70 16.98
CA ARG A 201 -11.63 20.78 18.43
C ARG A 201 -11.15 19.42 18.94
N VAL A 202 -10.22 19.44 19.89
CA VAL A 202 -9.70 18.24 20.56
C VAL A 202 -10.84 17.37 21.13
N ASP A 203 -11.89 18.00 21.65
CA ASP A 203 -13.12 17.33 22.10
C ASP A 203 -13.82 16.50 20.99
N THR A 204 -13.83 17.00 19.75
CA THR A 204 -14.41 16.25 18.62
C THR A 204 -13.56 15.04 18.25
N LEU A 205 -12.23 15.17 18.30
CA LEU A 205 -11.32 14.04 18.09
C LEU A 205 -11.47 12.98 19.18
N ARG A 206 -11.65 13.41 20.44
CA ARG A 206 -11.91 12.51 21.56
C ARG A 206 -13.18 11.70 21.32
N LYS A 207 -14.31 12.37 21.07
CA LYS A 207 -15.60 11.71 20.79
C LYS A 207 -15.52 10.75 19.61
N TYR A 208 -14.79 11.13 18.55
CA TYR A 208 -14.54 10.24 17.41
C TYR A 208 -13.86 8.95 17.87
N VAL A 209 -12.72 9.08 18.56
CA VAL A 209 -11.90 7.93 18.95
C VAL A 209 -12.64 7.03 19.95
N GLU A 210 -13.31 7.61 20.94
CA GLU A 210 -14.15 6.89 21.92
C GLU A 210 -15.31 6.15 21.26
N ALA A 211 -16.02 6.79 20.31
CA ALA A 211 -17.10 6.14 19.57
C ALA A 211 -16.59 4.96 18.72
N THR A 212 -15.33 4.99 18.29
CA THR A 212 -14.67 3.87 17.61
C THR A 212 -14.02 2.86 18.55
N GLY A 213 -14.17 3.01 19.87
CA GLY A 213 -13.67 2.09 20.89
C GLY A 213 -12.20 2.29 21.28
N GLY A 214 -11.62 3.45 20.97
CA GLY A 214 -10.26 3.82 21.37
C GLY A 214 -10.23 4.87 22.48
N GLU A 215 -9.02 5.16 22.95
CA GLU A 215 -8.73 6.27 23.85
C GLU A 215 -7.83 7.28 23.15
N LEU A 216 -8.16 8.58 23.23
CA LEU A 216 -7.34 9.63 22.63
C LEU A 216 -6.21 10.04 23.58
N GLU A 217 -4.98 9.68 23.22
CA GLU A 217 -3.77 10.24 23.82
C GLU A 217 -3.21 11.36 22.92
N VAL A 218 -2.97 12.55 23.49
CA VAL A 218 -2.27 13.62 22.78
C VAL A 218 -0.87 13.76 23.37
N SER A 219 0.15 13.72 22.50
CA SER A 219 1.54 13.91 22.92
C SER A 219 2.24 15.02 22.15
N VAL A 220 3.17 15.69 22.82
CA VAL A 220 4.03 16.75 22.26
C VAL A 220 5.42 16.17 22.05
N LYS A 221 5.93 16.22 20.82
CA LYS A 221 7.32 15.90 20.50
C LYS A 221 8.20 17.15 20.70
N ARG A 222 9.20 17.05 21.57
CA ARG A 222 10.20 18.10 21.81
C ARG A 222 11.34 18.04 20.79
N PRO A 223 12.12 19.14 20.61
CA PRO A 223 13.26 19.16 19.68
C PRO A 223 14.32 18.10 19.96
N ASP A 224 14.46 17.68 21.22
CA ASP A 224 15.36 16.60 21.67
C ASP A 224 14.85 15.19 21.35
N GLY A 225 13.68 15.08 20.72
CA GLY A 225 13.05 13.81 20.36
C GLY A 225 12.18 13.19 21.47
N SER A 226 12.22 13.72 22.70
CA SER A 226 11.36 13.24 23.78
C SER A 226 9.89 13.54 23.51
N ARG A 227 9.00 12.70 24.04
CA ARG A 227 7.54 12.86 23.93
C ARG A 227 6.94 13.06 25.31
N VAL A 228 6.04 14.04 25.41
CA VAL A 228 5.28 14.31 26.64
C VAL A 228 3.82 14.09 26.34
N VAL A 229 3.18 13.17 27.05
CA VAL A 229 1.75 12.96 27.00
C VAL A 229 1.04 14.09 27.74
N LEU A 230 0.03 14.68 27.10
CA LEU A 230 -0.85 15.69 27.67
C LEU A 230 -2.10 15.00 28.22
N SER A 231 -2.44 15.31 29.46
CA SER A 231 -3.77 15.02 29.98
C SER A 231 -4.71 16.11 29.47
N LEU A 232 -5.76 15.72 28.76
CA LEU A 232 -6.75 16.60 28.13
C LEU A 232 -8.09 16.49 28.81
#